data_AF-A0A2A7IGX7-F1
#
_entry.id   AF-A0A2A7IGX7-F1
#
_cell.length_a   1.000
_cell.length_b   1.000
_cell.length_c   1.000
_cell.angle_alpha   90.00
_cell.angle_beta   90.00
_cell.angle_gamma   90.00
#
_symmetry.space_group_name_H-M   'P 1'
#
loop_
_entity.id
_entity.type
_entity.pdbx_description
1 polymer ?
#
loop_
_entity_poly.entity_id
_entity_poly.type
_entity_poly.pdbx_seq_one_letter_code
_entity_poly.pdbx_strand_id
1 'polypeptide(L)'
;MVRDYSCPICKKGCITIEKERVGEPGFRETEYTILSKTCECITYDSESIAMAIIGTNGKLTKNEVCKDCGEFEATVEYPVKPWVGEYKNICSNCFKVEMDQMKEKYSKN
;
A
#
# COMPACT_ATOMS: atom_id res chain seq x y z
N MET A 1 3.85 -7.67 -15.02
CA MET A 1 2.42 -7.40 -15.31
C MET A 1 2.11 -6.03 -14.75
N VAL A 2 1.64 -5.11 -15.59
CA VAL A 2 1.30 -3.75 -15.17
C VAL A 2 -0.21 -3.64 -14.99
N ARG A 3 -0.66 -3.00 -13.90
CA ARG A 3 -2.09 -2.73 -13.64
C ARG A 3 -2.27 -1.38 -12.96
N ASP A 4 -3.43 -0.80 -13.21
CA ASP A 4 -3.87 0.44 -12.61
C ASP A 4 -4.76 0.21 -11.38
N TYR A 5 -4.55 1.01 -10.35
CA TYR A 5 -5.22 0.94 -9.06
C TYR A 5 -5.75 2.32 -8.66
N SER A 6 -6.97 2.35 -8.11
CA SER A 6 -7.51 3.59 -7.55
C SER A 6 -6.75 3.98 -6.28
N CYS A 7 -6.39 5.26 -6.17
CA CYS A 7 -5.71 5.78 -4.99
C CYS A 7 -6.57 5.52 -3.75
N PRO A 8 -6.05 4.83 -2.72
CA PRO A 8 -6.86 4.43 -1.58
C PRO A 8 -7.24 5.62 -0.68
N ILE A 9 -6.51 6.75 -0.79
CA ILE A 9 -6.74 7.98 -0.03
C ILE A 9 -7.83 8.85 -0.67
N CYS A 10 -7.65 9.29 -1.92
CA CYS A 10 -8.58 10.23 -2.54
C CYS A 10 -9.65 9.57 -3.40
N LYS A 11 -9.51 8.27 -3.72
CA LYS A 11 -10.38 7.46 -4.60
C LYS A 11 -10.57 8.01 -6.02
N LYS A 12 -9.90 9.11 -6.39
CA LYS A 12 -9.95 9.78 -7.70
C LYS A 12 -8.69 9.57 -8.53
N GLY A 13 -7.53 9.60 -7.87
CA GLY A 13 -6.24 9.37 -8.53
C GLY A 13 -6.07 7.92 -8.95
N CYS A 14 -5.27 7.71 -9.98
CA CYS A 14 -4.84 6.41 -10.48
C CYS A 14 -3.36 6.19 -10.15
N ILE A 15 -3.02 4.95 -9.77
CA ILE A 15 -1.67 4.52 -9.44
C ILE A 15 -1.37 3.28 -10.28
N THR A 16 -0.33 3.37 -11.11
CA THR A 16 0.12 2.27 -11.96
C THR A 16 1.19 1.49 -11.23
N ILE A 17 0.97 0.20 -11.04
CA ILE A 17 1.89 -0.69 -10.34
C ILE A 17 2.30 -1.84 -11.26
N GLU A 18 3.61 -2.06 -11.35
CA GLU A 18 4.18 -3.24 -11.97
C GLU A 18 4.37 -4.35 -10.94
N LYS A 19 3.98 -5.55 -11.34
CA LYS A 19 4.21 -6.81 -10.64
C LYS A 19 5.19 -7.65 -11.45
N GLU A 20 6.41 -7.81 -10.96
CA GLU A 20 7.44 -8.63 -11.59
C GLU A 20 7.60 -9.96 -10.83
N ARG A 21 7.77 -11.05 -11.57
CA ARG A 21 8.15 -12.34 -10.98
C ARG A 21 9.66 -12.44 -11.04
N VAL A 22 10.30 -12.38 -9.89
CA VAL A 22 11.76 -12.44 -9.75
C VAL A 22 12.15 -13.75 -9.07
N GLY A 23 13.45 -14.06 -9.06
CA GLY A 23 14.00 -15.24 -8.40
C GLY A 23 13.99 -16.53 -9.25
N GLU A 24 14.76 -17.51 -8.78
CA GLU A 24 14.96 -18.78 -9.48
C GLU A 24 13.72 -19.68 -9.48
N PRO A 25 13.59 -20.62 -10.43
CA PRO A 25 12.56 -21.66 -10.38
C PRO A 25 12.62 -22.43 -9.05
N GLY A 26 11.57 -22.31 -8.23
CA GLY A 26 11.49 -22.91 -6.89
C GLY A 26 11.60 -21.89 -5.74
N PHE A 27 12.20 -20.72 -6.00
CA PHE A 27 12.34 -19.58 -5.08
C PHE A 27 11.75 -18.30 -5.68
N ARG A 28 10.68 -18.45 -6.46
CA ARG A 28 10.08 -17.31 -7.15
C ARG A 28 9.47 -16.36 -6.15
N GLU A 29 9.96 -15.14 -6.16
CA GLU A 29 9.41 -14.02 -5.41
C GLU A 29 8.61 -13.13 -6.35
N THR A 30 7.96 -12.13 -5.78
CA THR A 30 7.17 -11.16 -6.55
C THR A 30 7.46 -9.78 -6.00
N GLU A 31 8.04 -8.94 -6.84
CA GLU A 31 8.32 -7.55 -6.52
C GLU A 31 7.21 -6.64 -7.07
N TYR A 32 6.93 -5.57 -6.32
CA TYR A 32 5.93 -4.58 -6.69
C TYR A 32 6.54 -3.18 -6.76
N THR A 33 6.38 -2.54 -7.91
CA THR A 33 6.97 -1.21 -8.18
C THR A 33 5.90 -0.23 -8.63
N ILE A 34 5.84 0.95 -8.00
CA ILE A 34 4.97 2.05 -8.43
C ILE A 34 5.63 2.73 -9.63
N LEU A 35 5.00 2.69 -10.80
CA LEU A 35 5.52 3.28 -12.03
C LEU A 35 5.06 4.73 -12.22
N SER A 36 3.79 5.02 -11.95
CA SER A 36 3.22 6.36 -12.13
C SER A 36 2.03 6.62 -11.21
N LYS A 37 1.78 7.90 -10.95
CA LYS A 37 0.73 8.40 -10.06
C LYS A 37 0.07 9.62 -10.70
N THR A 38 -1.27 9.68 -10.70
CA THR A 38 -2.01 10.86 -11.18
C THR A 38 -2.47 11.79 -10.04
N CYS A 39 -2.10 11.48 -8.79
CA CYS A 39 -2.34 12.30 -7.62
C CYS A 39 -1.14 12.28 -6.68
N GLU A 40 -1.01 13.32 -5.86
CA GLU A 40 0.12 13.48 -4.92
C GLU A 40 -0.15 12.86 -3.53
N CYS A 41 -1.21 12.07 -3.37
CA CYS A 41 -1.55 11.46 -2.08
C CYS A 41 -0.50 10.44 -1.59
N ILE A 42 0.23 9.82 -2.51
CA ILE A 42 1.30 8.87 -2.20
C ILE A 42 2.64 9.61 -2.24
N THR A 43 3.12 9.97 -1.06
CA THR A 43 4.29 10.84 -0.84
C THR A 43 5.60 10.07 -0.71
N TYR A 44 5.54 8.74 -0.63
CA TYR A 44 6.68 7.85 -0.52
C TYR A 44 6.45 6.58 -1.35
N ASP A 45 7.40 6.25 -2.21
CA ASP A 45 7.34 5.06 -3.07
C ASP A 45 8.17 3.94 -2.48
N SER A 46 7.50 2.84 -2.11
CA SER A 46 8.14 1.61 -1.67
C SER A 46 7.28 0.40 -2.01
N GLU A 47 7.89 -0.78 -1.98
CA GLU A 47 7.17 -2.04 -2.19
C GLU A 47 6.02 -2.22 -1.18
N SER A 48 6.23 -1.87 0.10
CA SER A 48 5.18 -1.97 1.13
C SER A 48 3.97 -1.09 0.81
N ILE A 49 4.19 0.10 0.25
CA ILE A 49 3.12 1.00 -0.20
C ILE A 49 2.42 0.43 -1.44
N ALA A 50 3.18 -0.11 -2.39
CA ALA A 50 2.62 -0.79 -3.56
C ALA A 50 1.72 -1.98 -3.16
N MET A 51 2.20 -2.82 -2.24
CA MET A 51 1.46 -3.94 -1.68
C MET A 51 0.18 -3.48 -0.96
N ALA A 52 0.25 -2.41 -0.17
CA ALA A 52 -0.92 -1.86 0.50
C ALA A 52 -2.01 -1.43 -0.51
N ILE A 53 -1.62 -0.74 -1.59
CA ILE A 53 -2.55 -0.31 -2.65
C ILE A 53 -3.19 -1.51 -3.35
N ILE A 54 -2.40 -2.54 -3.67
CA ILE A 54 -2.88 -3.76 -4.32
C ILE A 54 -3.84 -4.53 -3.40
N GLY A 55 -3.45 -4.76 -2.14
CA GLY A 55 -4.24 -5.52 -1.17
C GLY A 55 -5.60 -4.88 -0.90
N THR A 56 -5.64 -3.55 -0.92
CA THR A 56 -6.81 -2.73 -0.64
C THR A 56 -7.85 -2.70 -1.76
N ASN A 57 -7.42 -2.79 -3.03
CA ASN A 57 -8.28 -2.50 -4.18
C ASN A 57 -9.40 -3.55 -4.32
N GLY A 58 -10.58 -3.22 -3.78
CA GLY A 58 -11.79 -4.05 -3.83
C GLY A 58 -12.02 -4.98 -2.64
N LYS A 59 -11.15 -4.99 -1.60
CA LYS A 59 -11.29 -5.90 -0.46
C LYS A 59 -11.96 -5.32 0.79
N LEU A 60 -11.77 -4.04 1.08
CA LEU A 60 -12.25 -3.46 2.32
C LEU A 60 -13.74 -3.11 2.25
N THR A 61 -14.48 -3.54 3.27
CA THR A 61 -15.87 -3.14 3.45
C THR A 61 -15.96 -1.79 4.18
N LYS A 62 -16.99 -0.99 3.90
CA LYS A 62 -17.13 0.39 4.42
C LYS A 62 -17.24 0.50 5.96
N ASN A 63 -17.34 -0.61 6.68
CA ASN A 63 -17.56 -0.64 8.12
C ASN A 63 -16.33 -1.09 8.93
N GLU A 64 -15.16 -1.16 8.29
CA GLU A 64 -13.96 -1.61 8.98
C GLU A 64 -13.33 -0.51 9.85
N VAL A 65 -12.94 -0.92 11.05
CA VAL A 65 -12.30 -0.06 12.05
C VAL A 65 -10.83 0.07 11.72
N CYS A 66 -10.33 1.31 11.70
CA CYS A 66 -8.91 1.57 11.64
C CYS A 66 -8.23 1.03 12.91
N LYS A 67 -7.30 0.10 12.76
CA LYS A 67 -6.55 -0.49 13.88
C LYS A 67 -5.61 0.50 14.59
N ASP A 68 -5.35 1.66 13.99
CA ASP A 68 -4.43 2.67 14.54
C ASP A 68 -5.17 3.77 15.33
N CYS A 69 -6.25 4.34 14.78
CA CYS A 69 -7.01 5.42 15.43
C CYS A 69 -8.38 5.01 16.00
N GLY A 70 -8.90 3.83 15.65
CA GLY A 70 -10.21 3.35 16.10
C GLY A 70 -11.41 3.91 15.33
N GLU A 71 -11.20 4.71 14.28
CA GLU A 71 -12.29 5.27 13.46
C GLU A 71 -12.88 4.24 12.49
N PHE A 72 -14.18 4.30 12.23
CA PHE A 72 -14.90 3.42 11.29
C PHE A 72 -14.75 3.87 9.83
N GLU A 73 -13.51 4.00 9.36
CA GLU A 73 -13.19 4.40 7.99
C GLU A 73 -11.89 3.77 7.48
N ALA A 74 -11.64 2.50 7.79
CA ALA A 74 -10.48 1.82 7.23
C ALA A 74 -10.59 1.77 5.69
N THR A 75 -9.60 2.33 5.02
CA THR A 75 -9.55 2.45 3.55
C THR A 75 -8.34 1.77 2.94
N VAL A 76 -7.42 1.25 3.76
CA VAL A 76 -6.16 0.61 3.35
C VAL A 76 -5.89 -0.66 4.17
N GLU A 77 -5.58 -1.78 3.51
CA GLU A 77 -5.02 -3.01 4.08
C GLU A 77 -3.50 -2.91 4.04
N TYR A 78 -2.88 -2.50 5.14
CA TYR A 78 -1.46 -2.20 5.24
C TYR A 78 -0.63 -3.42 5.68
N PRO A 79 0.46 -3.76 4.98
CA PRO A 79 1.32 -4.89 5.33
C PRO A 79 2.21 -4.55 6.54
N VAL A 80 2.02 -5.26 7.65
CA VAL A 80 2.89 -5.14 8.84
C VAL A 80 4.06 -6.12 8.74
N LYS A 81 3.75 -7.39 8.47
CA LYS A 81 4.73 -8.44 8.18
C LYS A 81 4.21 -9.31 7.04
N PRO A 82 4.41 -8.89 5.78
CA PRO A 82 3.81 -9.57 4.63
C PRO A 82 4.27 -11.02 4.49
N TRP A 83 5.49 -11.36 4.91
CA TRP A 83 6.04 -12.73 4.85
C TRP A 83 5.34 -13.74 5.77
N VAL A 84 4.66 -13.28 6.82
CA VAL A 84 3.81 -14.13 7.69
C VAL A 84 2.31 -13.86 7.48
N GLY A 85 1.95 -13.07 6.47
CA GLY A 85 0.56 -12.73 6.19
C GLY A 85 -0.09 -11.77 7.20
N GLU A 86 0.71 -10.96 7.91
CA GLU A 86 0.19 -10.01 8.91
C GLU A 86 -0.13 -8.65 8.29
N TYR A 87 -1.42 -8.30 8.26
CA TYR A 87 -1.94 -7.04 7.71
C TYR A 87 -2.83 -6.31 8.73
N LYS A 88 -2.85 -4.97 8.66
CA LYS A 88 -3.74 -4.11 9.45
C LYS A 88 -4.60 -3.23 8.56
N ASN A 89 -5.87 -3.06 8.92
CA ASN A 89 -6.77 -2.17 8.20
C ASN A 89 -6.70 -0.79 8.83
N ILE A 90 -6.37 0.23 8.04
CA ILE A 90 -6.11 1.59 8.52
C ILE A 90 -6.84 2.64 7.66
N CYS A 91 -7.16 3.78 8.26
CA CYS A 91 -7.78 4.89 7.55
C CYS A 91 -6.75 5.62 6.68
N SER A 92 -7.25 6.47 5.80
CA SER A 92 -6.42 7.25 4.87
C SER A 92 -5.43 8.17 5.58
N ASN A 93 -5.78 8.69 6.76
CA ASN A 93 -4.92 9.56 7.55
C ASN A 93 -3.78 8.76 8.20
N CYS A 94 -4.07 7.64 8.84
CA CYS A 94 -3.05 6.74 9.40
C CYS A 94 -2.10 6.22 8.32
N PHE A 95 -2.61 5.96 7.11
CA PHE A 95 -1.75 5.56 5.99
C PHE A 95 -0.77 6.65 5.56
N LYS A 96 -1.16 7.93 5.61
CA LYS A 96 -0.22 9.05 5.38
C LYS A 96 0.87 9.10 6.45
N VAL A 97 0.48 8.92 7.71
CA VAL A 97 1.44 8.88 8.83
C VAL A 97 2.46 7.75 8.65
N GLU A 98 2.02 6.56 8.24
CA GLU A 98 2.91 5.44 7.92
C GLU A 98 3.89 5.77 6.79
N MET A 99 3.42 6.41 5.70
CA MET A 99 4.29 6.87 4.60
C MET A 99 5.34 7.88 5.09
N ASP A 100 4.94 8.85 5.90
CA ASP A 100 5.84 9.87 6.43
C ASP A 100 6.88 9.24 7.38
N GLN A 101 6.47 8.31 8.25
CA GLN A 101 7.39 7.57 9.12
C GLN A 101 8.38 6.72 8.33
N MET A 102 7.95 6.05 7.26
CA MET A 102 8.86 5.32 6.37
C MET A 102 9.84 6.26 5.71
N LYS A 103 9.36 7.38 5.18
CA LYS A 103 10.20 8.42 4.59
C LYS A 103 11.24 8.88 5.60
N GLU A 104 10.89 9.22 6.83
CA GLU A 104 11.85 9.65 7.86
C GLU A 104 12.87 8.56 8.22
N LYS A 105 12.43 7.30 8.35
CA LYS A 105 13.30 6.17 8.69
C LYS A 105 14.35 5.92 7.60
N TYR A 106 13.97 6.04 6.33
CA TYR A 106 14.82 5.70 5.18
C TYR A 106 15.44 6.91 4.46
N SER A 107 15.05 8.15 4.79
CA SER A 107 15.68 9.39 4.28
C SER A 107 16.97 9.78 5.02
N LYS A 108 17.43 8.98 5.99
CA LYS A 108 18.65 9.24 6.76
C LYS A 108 19.93 8.61 6.16
N ASN A 109 19.92 8.24 4.89
CA ASN A 109 21.12 7.83 4.15
C ASN A 109 21.47 8.83 3.06
#